data_AF-A0A927MMC5-F1
#
_entry.id   AF-A0A927MMC5-F1
#
_cell.length_a   1.000
_cell.length_b   1.000
_cell.length_c   1.000
_cell.angle_alpha   90.00
_cell.angle_beta   90.00
_cell.angle_gamma   90.00
#
_symmetry.space_group_name_H-M   'P 1'
#
loop_
_entity.id
_entity.type
_entity.pdbx_description
1 polymer ?
#
loop_
_entity_poly.entity_id
_entity_poly.type
_entity_poly.pdbx_seq_one_letter_code
_entity_poly.pdbx_strand_id
1 'polypeptide(L)'
;MLYVDDLNDAADQLGLRVADSGANVLLAVGGYNVVFDRLVEVDDIRYAAPSQVAVDLLTGPGRNPSEGQALLDWMERHESEWRSRPAGGGTGSAP
;
A
#
# COMPACT_ATOMS: atom_id res chain seq x y z
N MET A 1 3.74 1.89 3.93
CA MET A 1 2.53 1.51 4.69
C MET A 1 2.28 0.03 4.48
N LEU A 2 1.89 -0.70 5.52
CA LEU A 2 1.55 -2.12 5.44
C LEU A 2 0.12 -2.30 5.95
N TYR A 3 -0.70 -2.95 5.14
CA TYR A 3 -2.03 -3.40 5.55
C TYR A 3 -1.90 -4.75 6.24
N VAL A 4 -2.41 -4.83 7.47
CA VAL A 4 -2.33 -6.01 8.33
C VAL A 4 -3.66 -6.24 9.03
N ASP A 5 -3.95 -7.49 9.39
CA ASP A 5 -5.20 -7.83 10.08
C ASP A 5 -5.16 -7.44 11.57
N ASP A 6 -4.00 -7.58 12.21
CA ASP A 6 -3.76 -7.17 13.60
C ASP A 6 -2.46 -6.34 13.69
N LEU A 7 -2.56 -5.17 14.30
CA LEU A 7 -1.44 -4.23 14.41
C LEU A 7 -0.35 -4.71 15.38
N ASN A 8 -0.74 -5.31 16.51
CA ASN A 8 0.19 -5.71 17.56
C ASN A 8 0.95 -6.96 17.15
N ASP A 9 0.23 -7.95 16.64
CA ASP A 9 0.84 -9.19 16.14
C ASP A 9 1.82 -8.90 14.99
N ALA A 10 1.43 -8.06 14.03
CA ALA A 10 2.32 -7.65 12.95
C ALA A 10 3.54 -6.85 13.45
N ALA A 11 3.35 -5.94 14.41
CA ALA A 11 4.45 -5.18 14.99
C ALA A 11 5.45 -6.10 15.70
N ASP A 12 4.97 -7.07 16.47
CA ASP A 12 5.81 -8.04 17.18
C ASP A 12 6.57 -8.96 16.22
N GLN A 13 5.88 -9.53 15.21
CA GLN A 13 6.50 -10.40 14.21
C GLN A 13 7.56 -9.69 13.37
N LEU A 14 7.33 -8.41 13.03
CA LEU A 14 8.27 -7.59 12.26
C LEU A 14 9.33 -6.90 13.14
N GLY A 15 9.26 -7.07 14.47
CA GLY A 15 10.18 -6.43 15.42
C GLY A 15 10.14 -4.90 15.39
N LEU A 16 8.98 -4.32 15.09
CA LEU A 16 8.79 -2.88 14.99
C LEU A 16 8.75 -2.23 16.37
N ARG A 17 9.06 -0.93 16.41
CA ARG A 17 8.97 -0.10 17.61
C ARG A 17 8.11 1.11 17.30
N VAL A 18 7.25 1.47 18.25
CA VAL A 18 6.45 2.69 18.16
C VAL A 18 7.37 3.89 18.07
N ALA A 19 7.06 4.81 17.15
CA ALA A 19 7.80 6.06 16.96
C ALA A 19 6.84 7.23 17.08
N ASP A 20 7.15 8.17 17.97
CA ASP A 20 6.34 9.39 18.17
C ASP A 20 6.45 10.36 16.99
N SER A 21 7.54 10.29 16.22
CA SER A 21 7.74 11.06 14.99
C SER A 21 8.72 10.36 14.06
N GLY A 22 8.68 10.70 12.77
CA GLY A 22 9.64 10.19 11.78
C GLY A 22 9.56 8.67 11.55
N ALA A 23 8.37 8.07 11.66
CA ALA A 23 8.17 6.66 11.44
C ALA A 23 8.52 6.24 10.01
N ASN A 24 9.29 5.16 9.87
CA ASN A 24 9.64 4.57 8.55
C ASN A 24 8.54 3.65 8.02
N VAL A 25 7.77 3.04 8.93
CA VAL A 25 6.72 2.07 8.63
C VAL A 25 5.45 2.53 9.32
N LEU A 26 4.37 2.57 8.57
CA LEU A 26 3.01 2.74 9.09
C LEU A 26 2.28 1.41 8.92
N LEU A 27 1.76 0.85 10.01
CA LEU A 27 0.83 -0.27 9.99
C LEU A 27 -0.60 0.26 9.99
N ALA A 28 -1.48 -0.36 9.22
CA ALA A 28 -2.91 -0.06 9.25
C ALA A 28 -3.75 -1.31 9.06
N VAL A 29 -4.92 -1.29 9.68
CA VAL A 29 -5.98 -2.27 9.42
C VAL A 29 -6.91 -1.67 8.38
N GLY A 30 -7.13 -2.39 7.28
CA GLY A 30 -8.11 -1.98 6.28
C GLY A 30 -9.51 -2.07 6.85
N GLY A 31 -10.24 -0.95 6.92
CA GLY A 31 -11.65 -0.97 7.33
C GLY A 31 -12.56 -1.70 6.33
N TYR A 32 -12.08 -1.88 5.09
CA TYR A 32 -12.74 -2.60 4.01
C TYR A 32 -11.69 -3.31 3.15
N ASN A 33 -12.06 -4.47 2.58
CA ASN A 33 -11.16 -5.30 1.78
C ASN A 33 -10.68 -4.65 0.47
N VAL A 34 -11.27 -3.50 0.08
CA VAL A 34 -10.93 -2.78 -1.16
C VAL A 34 -9.44 -2.37 -1.23
N VAL A 35 -8.77 -2.21 -0.08
CA VAL A 35 -7.31 -1.93 -0.05
C VAL A 35 -6.47 -3.09 -0.59
N PHE A 36 -7.05 -4.30 -0.64
CA PHE A 36 -6.46 -5.52 -1.20
C PHE A 36 -6.94 -5.80 -2.63
N ASP A 37 -7.74 -4.91 -3.22
CA ASP A 37 -8.13 -5.07 -4.62
C ASP A 37 -6.99 -4.66 -5.55
N ARG A 38 -6.81 -5.44 -6.63
CA ARG A 38 -5.80 -5.19 -7.67
C ARG A 38 -4.36 -5.08 -7.13
N LEU A 39 -4.04 -5.81 -6.05
CA LEU A 39 -2.66 -5.95 -5.58
C LEU A 39 -1.75 -6.32 -6.74
N VAL A 40 -0.56 -5.73 -6.74
CA VAL A 40 0.51 -6.05 -7.68
C VAL A 40 1.47 -6.97 -6.96
N GLU A 41 1.76 -8.13 -7.54
CA GLU A 41 2.76 -9.06 -7.01
C GLU A 41 4.07 -8.86 -7.78
N VAL A 42 5.15 -8.61 -7.06
CA VAL A 42 6.51 -8.51 -7.59
C VAL A 42 7.42 -9.26 -6.64
N ASP A 43 8.15 -10.26 -7.14
CA ASP A 43 9.09 -11.07 -6.36
C ASP A 43 8.48 -11.64 -5.05
N ASP A 44 7.28 -12.25 -5.16
CA ASP A 44 6.48 -12.80 -4.05
C ASP A 44 6.03 -11.76 -2.99
N ILE A 45 6.26 -10.47 -3.23
CA ILE A 45 5.79 -9.37 -2.39
C ILE A 45 4.53 -8.78 -3.00
N ARG A 46 3.48 -8.67 -2.19
CA ARG A 46 2.21 -8.03 -2.56
C ARG A 46 2.25 -6.56 -2.22
N TYR A 47 2.10 -5.72 -3.25
CA TYR A 47 2.04 -4.27 -3.16
C TYR A 47 0.60 -3.78 -3.35
N ALA A 48 0.24 -2.74 -2.60
CA ALA A 48 -1.00 -2.02 -2.82
C ALA A 48 -1.07 -1.50 -4.27
N ALA A 49 -2.27 -1.47 -4.85
CA ALA A 49 -2.47 -0.91 -6.18
C ALA A 49 -2.00 0.57 -6.20
N PRO A 50 -1.45 1.08 -7.33
CA PRO A 50 -0.98 2.47 -7.42
C PRO A 50 -2.01 3.51 -6.98
N SER A 51 -3.30 3.27 -7.24
CA SER A 51 -4.39 4.14 -6.77
C SER A 51 -4.53 4.17 -5.24
N GLN A 52 -4.36 3.03 -4.56
CA GLN A 52 -4.39 3.00 -3.10
C GLN A 52 -3.14 3.67 -2.52
N VAL A 53 -1.96 3.46 -3.12
CA VAL A 53 -0.74 4.15 -2.72
C VAL A 53 -0.90 5.67 -2.84
N ALA A 54 -1.55 6.17 -3.89
CA ALA A 54 -1.84 7.59 -4.03
C ALA A 54 -2.77 8.11 -2.91
N VAL A 55 -3.81 7.37 -2.54
CA VAL A 55 -4.69 7.73 -1.40
C VAL A 55 -3.90 7.79 -0.08
N ASP A 56 -3.08 6.79 0.18
CA ASP A 56 -2.28 6.68 1.39
C ASP A 56 -1.25 7.83 1.49
N LEU A 57 -0.64 8.21 0.37
CA LEU A 57 0.30 9.31 0.30
C LEU A 57 -0.39 10.67 0.49
N LEU A 58 -1.51 10.90 -0.18
CA LEU A 58 -2.24 12.17 -0.10
C LEU A 58 -2.83 12.44 1.30
N THR A 59 -3.11 11.38 2.06
CA THR A 59 -3.63 11.46 3.42
C THR A 59 -2.55 11.30 4.50
N GLY A 60 -1.32 10.96 4.10
CA GLY A 60 -0.20 10.74 4.99
C GLY A 60 0.48 12.05 5.45
N PRO A 61 1.24 12.00 6.56
CA PRO A 61 1.92 13.17 7.11
C PRO A 61 3.20 13.55 6.34
N GLY A 62 3.73 14.73 6.65
CA GLY A 62 5.07 15.15 6.19
C GLY A 62 5.14 15.41 4.69
N ARG A 63 6.05 14.71 4.00
CA ARG A 63 6.25 14.86 2.54
C ARG A 63 5.28 14.03 1.71
N ASN A 64 4.54 13.12 2.34
CA ASN A 64 3.68 12.17 1.64
C ASN A 64 2.70 12.87 0.66
N PRO A 65 2.05 14.01 0.97
CA PRO A 65 1.15 14.64 0.00
C PRO A 65 1.85 15.11 -1.28
N SER A 66 3.09 15.60 -1.18
CA SER A 66 3.88 15.99 -2.35
C SER A 66 4.35 14.79 -3.18
N GLU A 67 4.70 13.68 -2.52
CA GLU A 67 5.04 12.41 -3.18
C GLU A 67 3.80 11.81 -3.86
N GLY A 68 2.62 11.92 -3.22
CA GLY A 68 1.33 11.53 -3.79
C GLY A 68 0.98 12.30 -5.05
N GLN A 69 1.21 13.62 -5.06
CA GLN A 69 1.01 14.43 -6.27
C GLN A 69 1.95 13.99 -7.41
N ALA A 70 3.24 13.77 -7.11
CA ALA A 70 4.20 13.28 -8.10
C ALA A 70 3.80 11.91 -8.68
N LEU A 71 3.24 11.02 -7.84
CA LEU A 71 2.70 9.74 -8.27
C LEU A 71 1.47 9.92 -9.19
N LEU A 72 0.52 10.79 -8.84
CA LEU A 72 -0.63 11.11 -9.68
C LEU A 72 -0.20 11.61 -11.07
N ASP A 73 0.76 12.53 -11.11
CA ASP A 73 1.30 13.07 -12.35
C ASP A 73 1.94 11.97 -13.22
N TRP A 74 2.63 11.01 -12.61
CA TRP A 74 3.14 9.84 -13.32
C TRP A 74 2.02 8.94 -13.82
N MET A 75 1.02 8.65 -12.99
CA MET A 75 -0.13 7.80 -13.34
C MET A 75 -0.93 8.38 -14.51
N GLU A 76 -1.10 9.70 -14.58
CA GLU A 76 -1.76 10.37 -15.71
C GLU A 76 -0.99 10.17 -17.03
N ARG A 77 0.35 10.19 -16.98
CA ARG A 77 1.19 9.99 -18.17
C ARG A 77 1.33 8.53 -18.60
N HIS A 78 1.04 7.57 -17.71
CA HIS A 78 1.29 6.14 -17.93
C HIS A 78 0.03 5.30 -17.71
N GLU A 79 -1.14 5.80 -18.12
CA GLU A 79 -2.44 5.16 -17.81
C GLU A 79 -2.52 3.67 -18.16
N SER A 80 -2.00 3.29 -19.33
CA SER A 80 -2.00 1.89 -19.77
C SER A 80 -1.16 0.99 -18.88
N GLU A 81 -0.05 1.50 -18.36
CA GLU A 81 0.90 0.71 -17.57
C GLU A 81 0.28 0.36 -16.22
N TRP A 82 -0.16 1.37 -15.47
CA TRP A 82 -0.65 1.15 -14.11
C TRP A 82 -2.10 0.61 -14.07
N ARG A 83 -2.91 0.84 -15.12
CA ARG A 83 -4.26 0.27 -15.21
C ARG A 83 -4.27 -1.14 -15.76
N SER A 84 -3.22 -1.58 -16.45
CA SER A 84 -3.12 -2.97 -16.89
C SER A 84 -3.21 -3.88 -15.66
N ARG A 85 -4.10 -4.87 -15.72
CA ARG A 85 -4.12 -5.89 -14.67
C ARG A 85 -2.87 -6.75 -14.89
N PRO A 86 -1.98 -6.92 -13.90
CA PRO A 86 -0.92 -7.90 -14.06
C PRO A 86 -1.57 -9.24 -14.39
N ALA A 87 -1.06 -9.94 -15.40
CA ALA A 87 -1.60 -11.23 -15.82
C ALA A 87 -1.68 -12.14 -14.60
N GLY A 88 -2.90 -12.56 -14.24
CA GLY A 88 -3.20 -13.09 -12.92
C GLY A 88 -2.39 -14.34 -12.54
N GLY A 89 -1.85 -14.34 -11.33
CA GLY A 89 -1.63 -15.53 -10.52
C GLY A 89 -2.87 -15.79 -9.66
N GLY A 90 -3.18 -17.07 -9.46
CA GLY A 90 -4.48 -17.59 -9.01
C GLY A 90 -5.08 -17.01 -7.72
N THR A 91 -6.39 -17.25 -7.60
CA THR A 91 -7.25 -17.11 -6.42
C THR A 91 -6.56 -17.50 -5.11
N GLY A 92 -6.04 -16.52 -4.39
CA GLY A 92 -5.79 -16.63 -2.94
C GLY A 92 -7.01 -16.13 -2.19
N SER A 93 -7.85 -17.05 -1.73
CA SER A 93 -8.86 -16.73 -0.72
C SER A 93 -8.13 -16.18 0.51
N ALA A 94 -8.43 -14.95 0.90
CA ALA A 94 -7.97 -14.42 2.18
C ALA A 94 -8.54 -15.31 3.31
N PRO A 95 -7.72 -15.68 4.33
CA PRO A 95 -8.23 -16.30 5.55
C PRO A 95 -9.12 -15.34 6.37
#